data_AF-G2E8M8-F1
#
_entry.id   AF-G2E8M8-F1
#
_cell.length_a   1.000
_cell.length_b   1.000
_cell.length_c   1.000
_cell.angle_alpha   90.00
_cell.angle_beta   90.00
_cell.angle_gamma   90.00
#
_symmetry.space_group_name_H-M   'P 1'
#
loop_
_entity.id
_entity.type
_entity.pdbx_description
1 polymer ?
#
loop_
_entity_poly.entity_id
_entity_poly.type
_entity_poly.pdbx_seq_one_letter_code
_entity_poly.pdbx_strand_id
1 'polypeptide(L)'
;MVTYYYAYHGPDNAESFNFKTGYGVSQKYKQEQTNIGDRVFIIQKRKKNNYFELCGVFEIVGHYHDSKSLRPHRMKLEDYSKLPEFVELPENKISKSLPKAKGDQRWSVFKRHFCRQGVSFQSPLKEEVVSILNSYIPRSFLLEDVLKNFEEEVLRSLKLSESDRQKRLNSAERKPEKKTVEVTIYNRNPDVVAEVLEKAKGLCGICGKKAPFNKRTNGLPYLEVHHRVQLSKGGEDTIENTIALCPNCHREQYYG
;
A
#
# COMPACT_ATOMS: atom_id res chain seq x y z
N MET A 1 11.42 -0.47 -14.53
CA MET A 1 11.61 -0.08 -13.11
C MET A 1 10.70 1.10 -12.83
N VAL A 2 10.06 1.15 -11.66
CA VAL A 2 9.14 2.25 -11.31
C VAL A 2 9.95 3.49 -10.96
N THR A 3 9.63 4.63 -11.59
CA THR A 3 10.27 5.91 -11.26
C THR A 3 9.49 6.60 -10.14
N TYR A 4 10.20 7.25 -9.22
CA TYR A 4 9.58 7.99 -8.13
C TYR A 4 9.85 9.49 -8.28
N TYR A 5 8.82 10.29 -8.05
CA TYR A 5 8.87 11.74 -7.98
C TYR A 5 8.41 12.22 -6.60
N TYR A 6 8.51 13.52 -6.35
CA TYR A 6 7.79 14.14 -5.25
C TYR A 6 7.04 15.38 -5.72
N ALA A 7 6.01 15.73 -4.95
CA ALA A 7 5.35 17.01 -5.06
C ALA A 7 5.14 17.64 -3.68
N TYR A 8 5.17 18.97 -3.62
CA TYR A 8 5.00 19.71 -2.38
C TYR A 8 3.77 20.61 -2.45
N HIS A 9 2.85 20.39 -1.51
CA HIS A 9 1.66 21.20 -1.29
C HIS A 9 1.94 22.19 -0.15
N GLY A 10 2.36 23.40 -0.56
CA GLY A 10 2.90 24.41 0.36
C GLY A 10 1.89 25.04 1.33
N PRO A 11 2.37 25.90 2.24
CA PRO A 11 1.60 26.47 3.36
C PRO A 11 0.53 27.49 2.96
N ASP A 12 0.55 27.98 1.72
CA ASP A 12 -0.46 28.91 1.22
C ASP A 12 -1.80 28.22 0.91
N ASN A 13 -1.85 26.88 0.98
CA ASN A 13 -3.06 26.12 0.79
C ASN A 13 -3.82 25.96 2.12
N ALA A 14 -5.07 26.42 2.16
CA ALA A 14 -5.94 26.27 3.32
C ALA A 14 -6.46 24.83 3.49
N GLU A 15 -6.56 24.10 2.39
CA GLU A 15 -7.10 22.73 2.33
C GLU A 15 -6.01 21.68 2.13
N SER A 16 -6.27 20.49 2.67
CA SER A 16 -5.44 19.31 2.44
C SER A 16 -5.45 18.90 0.97
N PHE A 17 -4.37 18.25 0.53
CA PHE A 17 -4.26 17.77 -0.83
C PHE A 17 -5.38 16.76 -1.18
N ASN A 18 -6.06 16.97 -2.30
CA ASN A 18 -7.10 16.08 -2.82
C ASN A 18 -6.65 15.44 -4.15
N PHE A 19 -6.17 14.20 -4.06
CA PHE A 19 -5.63 13.45 -5.20
C PHE A 19 -6.68 13.15 -6.29
N LYS A 20 -7.98 13.19 -6.00
CA LYS A 20 -9.04 12.95 -7.00
C LYS A 20 -9.00 13.96 -8.14
N THR A 21 -8.47 15.15 -7.87
CA THR A 21 -8.24 16.21 -8.86
C THR A 21 -6.83 16.17 -9.46
N GLY A 22 -6.07 15.09 -9.23
CA GLY A 22 -4.68 14.95 -9.67
C GLY A 22 -3.73 15.99 -9.06
N TYR A 23 -2.50 16.04 -9.59
CA TYR A 23 -1.53 17.07 -9.24
C TYR A 23 -1.15 17.89 -10.48
N GLY A 24 -1.33 19.21 -10.42
CA GLY A 24 -1.00 20.11 -11.51
C GLY A 24 0.38 20.74 -11.40
N VAL A 25 1.06 20.89 -12.53
CA VAL A 25 2.30 21.65 -12.71
C VAL A 25 2.14 22.72 -13.78
N SER A 26 2.89 23.83 -13.66
CA SER A 26 2.81 24.96 -14.58
C SER A 26 3.59 24.75 -15.88
N GLN A 27 4.62 23.90 -15.88
CA GLN A 27 5.50 23.67 -17.02
C GLN A 27 5.22 22.30 -17.63
N LYS A 28 4.92 22.27 -18.94
CA LYS A 28 4.56 21.05 -19.69
C LYS A 28 5.56 19.90 -19.53
N TYR A 29 6.87 20.20 -19.60
CA TYR A 29 7.91 19.17 -19.53
C TYR A 29 7.88 18.33 -18.24
N LYS A 30 7.33 18.86 -17.15
CA LYS A 30 7.20 18.15 -15.87
C LYS A 30 6.14 17.05 -15.90
N GLN A 31 5.12 17.23 -16.75
CA GLN A 31 4.14 16.18 -17.03
C GLN A 31 4.73 15.19 -18.04
N GLU A 32 5.34 15.67 -19.11
CA GLU A 32 5.87 14.84 -20.21
C GLU A 32 7.01 13.91 -19.80
N GLN A 33 7.78 14.27 -18.76
CA GLN A 33 8.84 13.39 -18.25
C GLN A 33 8.33 12.20 -17.41
N THR A 34 7.04 12.16 -17.09
CA THR A 34 6.45 11.11 -16.24
C THR A 34 5.69 10.10 -17.09
N ASN A 35 5.68 8.84 -16.66
CA ASN A 35 4.99 7.74 -17.33
C ASN A 35 3.84 7.21 -16.47
N ILE A 36 2.87 6.55 -17.11
CA ILE A 36 1.88 5.74 -16.38
C ILE A 36 2.62 4.64 -15.62
N GLY A 37 2.28 4.44 -14.35
CA GLY A 37 2.96 3.51 -13.44
C GLY A 37 4.11 4.11 -12.63
N ASP A 38 4.56 5.32 -12.95
CA ASP A 38 5.45 6.08 -12.07
C ASP A 38 4.70 6.51 -10.80
N ARG A 39 5.44 6.77 -9.73
CA ARG A 39 4.88 7.07 -8.41
C ARG A 39 5.34 8.43 -7.90
N VAL A 40 4.52 9.05 -7.07
CA VAL A 40 4.82 10.35 -6.46
C VAL A 40 4.58 10.35 -4.96
N PHE A 41 5.55 10.80 -4.18
CA PHE A 41 5.35 11.18 -2.78
C PHE A 41 4.77 12.58 -2.71
N ILE A 42 3.60 12.74 -2.10
CA ILE A 42 2.99 14.06 -1.89
C ILE A 42 3.24 14.51 -0.46
N ILE A 43 4.04 15.55 -0.29
CA ILE A 43 4.33 16.17 1.00
C ILE A 43 3.52 17.46 1.10
N GLN A 44 2.92 17.73 2.25
CA GLN A 44 2.22 18.98 2.51
C GLN A 44 2.71 19.65 3.79
N LYS A 45 2.48 20.96 3.87
CA LYS A 45 2.54 21.71 5.13
C LYS A 45 1.31 22.57 5.20
N ARG A 46 0.44 22.33 6.18
CA ARG A 46 -0.77 23.12 6.40
C ARG A 46 -0.45 24.38 7.20
N LYS A 47 -1.10 25.51 6.90
CA LYS A 47 -0.84 26.79 7.59
C LYS A 47 -1.01 26.72 9.12
N LYS A 48 -1.89 25.84 9.60
CA LYS A 48 -2.18 25.63 11.03
C LYS A 48 -1.18 24.68 11.73
N ASN A 49 -0.35 23.96 10.97
CA ASN A 49 0.54 22.93 11.51
C ASN A 49 1.99 23.40 11.50
N ASN A 50 2.70 23.09 12.59
CA ASN A 50 4.14 23.37 12.70
C ASN A 50 5.02 22.28 12.09
N TYR A 51 4.41 21.17 11.66
CA TYR A 51 5.08 20.00 11.11
C TYR A 51 4.75 19.78 9.62
N PHE A 52 5.54 18.91 8.97
CA PHE A 52 5.30 18.45 7.60
C PHE A 52 4.53 17.14 7.63
N GLU A 53 3.75 16.88 6.58
CA GLU A 53 2.94 15.69 6.46
C GLU A 53 3.22 15.01 5.12
N LEU A 54 3.37 13.69 5.12
CA LEU A 54 3.26 12.87 3.92
C LEU A 54 1.77 12.55 3.73
N CYS A 55 1.20 13.03 2.63
CA CYS A 55 -0.19 12.73 2.26
C CYS A 55 -0.33 11.28 1.79
N GLY A 56 0.72 10.76 1.15
CA GLY A 56 0.75 9.41 0.60
C GLY A 56 1.71 9.27 -0.57
N VAL A 57 1.74 8.06 -1.10
CA VAL A 57 2.34 7.71 -2.38
C VAL A 57 1.20 7.43 -3.35
N PHE A 58 1.27 8.07 -4.51
CA PHE A 58 0.24 7.93 -5.54
C PHE A 58 0.86 7.41 -6.82
N GLU A 59 0.13 6.54 -7.52
CA GLU A 59 0.50 6.07 -8.85
C GLU A 59 -0.07 7.02 -9.91
N ILE A 60 0.73 7.34 -10.91
CA ILE A 60 0.30 8.11 -12.07
C ILE A 60 -0.45 7.16 -13.00
N VAL A 61 -1.75 7.38 -13.14
CA VAL A 61 -2.64 6.54 -13.97
C VAL A 61 -3.05 7.23 -15.26
N GLY A 62 -2.56 8.44 -15.49
CA GLY A 62 -2.78 9.16 -16.74
C GLY A 62 -2.39 10.63 -16.64
N HIS A 63 -2.57 11.32 -17.76
CA HIS A 63 -2.25 12.74 -17.90
C HIS A 63 -3.43 13.47 -18.53
N TYR A 64 -3.67 14.71 -18.12
CA TYR A 64 -4.70 15.54 -18.74
C TYR A 64 -4.32 17.02 -18.65
N HIS A 65 -5.02 17.84 -19.43
CA HIS A 65 -4.81 19.27 -19.49
C HIS A 65 -6.06 20.01 -18.98
N ASP A 66 -5.87 20.93 -18.04
CA ASP A 66 -6.93 21.78 -17.48
C ASP A 66 -6.60 23.25 -17.74
N SER A 67 -7.11 23.77 -18.85
CA SER A 67 -6.85 25.14 -19.31
C SER A 67 -7.35 26.23 -18.36
N LYS A 68 -8.22 25.88 -17.39
CA LYS A 68 -8.77 26.82 -16.40
C LYS A 68 -7.88 26.93 -15.16
N SER A 69 -6.89 26.05 -15.01
CA SER A 69 -6.00 26.03 -13.84
C SER A 69 -4.71 26.80 -14.08
N LEU A 70 -4.22 27.50 -13.05
CA LEU A 70 -2.86 28.07 -13.03
C LEU A 70 -1.75 27.00 -13.16
N ARG A 71 -2.11 25.72 -12.97
CA ARG A 71 -1.23 24.56 -13.13
C ARG A 71 -1.89 23.55 -14.08
N PRO A 72 -1.91 23.85 -15.39
CA PRO A 72 -2.80 23.19 -16.33
C PRO A 72 -2.33 21.79 -16.76
N HIS A 73 -1.05 21.46 -16.56
CA HIS A 73 -0.52 20.13 -16.91
C HIS A 73 -0.66 19.21 -15.70
N ARG A 74 -1.60 18.26 -15.75
CA ARG A 74 -2.01 17.48 -14.57
C ARG A 74 -1.73 16.00 -14.71
N MET A 75 -1.23 15.39 -13.63
CA MET A 75 -1.11 13.95 -13.49
C MET A 75 -2.37 13.45 -12.79
N LYS A 76 -3.09 12.49 -13.40
CA LYS A 76 -4.17 11.75 -12.76
C LYS A 76 -3.56 10.74 -11.79
N LEU A 77 -4.08 10.68 -10.57
CA LEU A 77 -3.48 9.93 -9.47
C LEU A 77 -4.45 8.91 -8.90
N GLU A 78 -3.93 7.75 -8.52
CA GLU A 78 -4.58 6.78 -7.65
C GLU A 78 -3.74 6.57 -6.38
N ASP A 79 -4.41 6.41 -5.22
CA ASP A 79 -3.71 6.22 -3.95
C ASP A 79 -3.09 4.82 -3.89
N TYR A 80 -1.76 4.78 -4.00
CA TYR A 80 -0.97 3.56 -3.94
C TYR A 80 -0.67 3.15 -2.50
N SER A 81 -0.44 4.13 -1.63
CA SER A 81 -0.09 3.89 -0.22
C SER A 81 -1.27 3.54 0.67
N LYS A 82 -2.49 3.93 0.30
CA LYS A 82 -3.74 3.68 1.04
C LYS A 82 -3.65 4.10 2.51
N LEU A 83 -3.00 5.24 2.77
CA LEU A 83 -2.78 5.70 4.13
C LEU A 83 -4.13 6.12 4.76
N PRO A 84 -4.48 5.59 5.95
CA PRO A 84 -5.73 5.97 6.62
C PRO A 84 -5.70 7.43 7.08
N GLU A 85 -4.51 7.93 7.42
CA GLU A 85 -4.26 9.31 7.85
C GLU A 85 -2.91 9.82 7.32
N PHE A 86 -2.74 11.14 7.32
CA PHE A 86 -1.46 11.76 6.96
C PHE A 86 -0.37 11.44 7.98
N VAL A 87 0.84 11.26 7.49
CA VAL A 87 1.97 10.85 8.33
C VAL A 87 2.81 12.06 8.64
N GLU A 88 3.04 12.34 9.92
CA GLU A 88 3.98 13.38 10.30
C GLU A 88 5.40 13.03 9.84
N LEU A 89 6.03 13.96 9.12
CA LEU A 89 7.42 13.88 8.68
C LEU A 89 8.29 14.72 9.62
N PRO A 90 9.04 14.11 10.56
CA PRO A 90 9.89 14.84 11.50
C PRO A 90 11.10 15.45 10.78
N GLU A 91 11.00 16.73 10.42
CA GLU A 91 11.98 17.50 9.63
C GLU A 91 13.43 17.26 10.08
N ASN A 92 13.68 17.37 11.40
CA ASN A 92 15.01 17.23 11.99
C ASN A 92 15.58 15.82 11.89
N LYS A 93 14.73 14.79 12.04
CA LYS A 93 15.15 13.39 12.00
C LYS A 93 15.42 12.98 10.55
N ILE A 94 14.52 13.32 9.64
CA ILE A 94 14.67 13.02 8.20
C ILE A 94 15.90 13.73 7.62
N SER A 95 16.16 14.98 8.02
CA SER A 95 17.32 15.74 7.55
C SER A 95 18.66 15.08 7.86
N LYS A 96 18.76 14.27 8.92
CA LYS A 96 19.99 13.52 9.28
C LYS A 96 20.22 12.31 8.37
N SER A 97 19.15 11.74 7.82
CA SER A 97 19.21 10.57 6.96
C SER A 97 19.33 10.93 5.48
N LEU A 98 18.81 12.08 5.06
CA LEU A 98 18.84 12.52 3.67
C LEU A 98 20.26 12.81 3.17
N PRO A 99 20.57 12.50 1.90
CA PRO A 99 21.82 12.91 1.28
C PRO A 99 21.91 14.44 1.23
N LYS A 100 23.13 14.98 1.15
CA LYS A 100 23.35 16.44 1.05
C LYS A 100 22.63 17.02 -0.17
N ALA A 101 21.80 18.04 0.06
CA ALA A 101 21.17 18.83 -1.00
C ALA A 101 21.83 20.22 -1.13
N LYS A 102 21.98 20.68 -2.38
CA LYS A 102 22.33 22.07 -2.70
C LYS A 102 21.16 23.01 -2.39
N GLY A 103 21.42 24.30 -2.18
CA GLY A 103 20.40 25.32 -1.92
C GLY A 103 20.74 26.21 -0.72
N ASP A 104 19.74 26.95 -0.22
CA ASP A 104 19.89 27.87 0.92
C ASP A 104 20.33 27.10 2.17
N GLN A 105 21.51 27.42 2.69
CA GLN A 105 22.08 26.73 3.85
C GLN A 105 21.35 27.06 5.16
N ARG A 106 20.50 28.10 5.19
CA ARG A 106 19.60 28.39 6.31
C ARG A 106 18.47 27.38 6.43
N TRP A 107 18.18 26.64 5.36
CA TRP A 107 17.15 25.59 5.37
C TRP A 107 17.74 24.27 5.84
N SER A 108 16.93 23.45 6.51
CA SER A 108 17.27 22.06 6.78
C SER A 108 17.49 21.28 5.48
N VAL A 109 18.20 20.15 5.56
CA VAL A 109 18.40 19.26 4.42
C VAL A 109 17.04 18.83 3.83
N PHE A 110 16.06 18.53 4.69
CA PHE A 110 14.69 18.22 4.28
C PHE A 110 14.06 19.34 3.43
N LYS A 111 14.10 20.59 3.91
CA LYS A 111 13.55 21.75 3.18
C LYS A 111 14.27 21.98 1.86
N ARG A 112 15.58 21.76 1.78
CA ARG A 112 16.34 21.86 0.52
C ARG A 112 15.94 20.80 -0.51
N HIS A 113 15.56 19.61 -0.07
CA HIS A 113 15.03 18.56 -0.96
C HIS A 113 13.60 18.85 -1.41
N PHE A 114 12.70 19.21 -0.49
CA PHE A 114 11.26 19.12 -0.75
C PHE A 114 10.49 20.45 -0.75
N CYS A 115 11.04 21.53 -0.19
CA CYS A 115 10.28 22.78 0.01
C CYS A 115 10.65 23.90 -0.98
N ARG A 116 11.52 23.61 -1.95
CA ARG A 116 11.87 24.58 -3.00
C ARG A 116 10.63 24.85 -3.86
N GLN A 117 10.37 26.11 -4.19
CA GLN A 117 9.23 26.45 -5.02
C GLN A 117 9.43 25.97 -6.46
N GLY A 118 8.35 25.48 -7.06
CA GLY A 118 8.33 25.12 -8.48
C GLY A 118 9.21 23.93 -8.86
N VAL A 119 9.64 23.08 -7.93
CA VAL A 119 10.48 21.89 -8.25
C VAL A 119 9.74 20.55 -8.10
N SER A 120 8.45 20.57 -7.78
CA SER A 120 7.60 19.37 -7.87
C SER A 120 7.66 18.80 -9.28
N PHE A 121 7.84 17.48 -9.39
CA PHE A 121 8.06 16.76 -10.65
C PHE A 121 9.22 17.30 -11.51
N GLN A 122 10.23 17.97 -10.92
CA GLN A 122 11.36 18.49 -11.70
C GLN A 122 12.25 17.38 -12.27
N SER A 123 12.50 16.34 -11.46
CA SER A 123 13.32 15.19 -11.80
C SER A 123 12.94 13.98 -10.95
N PRO A 124 13.27 12.75 -11.37
CA PRO A 124 13.19 11.57 -10.53
C PRO A 124 13.95 11.73 -9.21
N LEU A 125 13.41 11.13 -8.15
CA LEU A 125 14.09 10.97 -6.88
C LEU A 125 15.20 9.92 -7.00
N LYS A 126 16.30 10.14 -6.30
CA LYS A 126 17.34 9.12 -6.13
C LYS A 126 16.82 7.99 -5.24
N GLU A 127 17.29 6.77 -5.50
CA GLU A 127 16.90 5.57 -4.75
C GLU A 127 17.08 5.71 -3.23
N GLU A 128 18.19 6.31 -2.78
CA GLU A 128 18.45 6.60 -1.37
C GLU A 128 17.35 7.50 -0.74
N VAL A 129 16.85 8.50 -1.48
CA VAL A 129 15.79 9.41 -1.00
C VAL A 129 14.45 8.67 -0.96
N VAL A 130 14.17 7.84 -1.97
CA VAL A 130 12.98 6.98 -2.02
C VAL A 130 12.95 6.02 -0.83
N SER A 131 14.08 5.36 -0.55
CA SER A 131 14.21 4.45 0.61
C SER A 131 13.95 5.15 1.93
N ILE A 132 14.44 6.38 2.09
CA ILE A 132 14.21 7.17 3.31
C ILE A 132 12.73 7.52 3.45
N LEU A 133 12.10 8.09 2.41
CA LEU A 133 10.67 8.46 2.47
C LEU A 133 9.78 7.22 2.72
N ASN A 134 10.08 6.10 2.08
CA ASN A 134 9.38 4.83 2.31
C ASN A 134 9.52 4.31 3.75
N SER A 135 10.60 4.64 4.48
CA SER A 135 10.72 4.27 5.90
C SER A 135 9.79 5.05 6.82
N TYR A 136 9.25 6.18 6.36
CA TYR A 136 8.31 7.00 7.12
C TYR A 136 6.86 6.69 6.78
N ILE A 137 6.57 6.10 5.62
CA ILE A 137 5.25 5.53 5.38
C ILE A 137 5.03 4.51 6.50
N PRO A 138 4.04 4.69 7.39
CA PRO A 138 3.63 3.65 8.30
C PRO A 138 3.29 2.51 7.37
N ARG A 139 4.15 1.49 7.38
CA ARG A 139 3.68 0.19 6.97
C ARG A 139 2.58 -0.10 7.99
N SER A 140 1.33 0.23 7.65
CA SER A 140 0.30 -0.77 7.83
C SER A 140 0.88 -1.94 7.07
N PHE A 141 1.61 -2.81 7.77
CA PHE A 141 2.00 -4.06 7.18
C PHE A 141 0.66 -4.70 6.85
N LEU A 142 0.25 -4.59 5.59
CA LEU A 142 -0.73 -5.53 5.09
C LEU A 142 -0.11 -6.87 5.40
N LEU A 143 -0.84 -7.69 6.15
CA LEU A 143 -0.38 -9.02 6.49
C LEU A 143 0.10 -9.74 5.21
N GLU A 144 -0.57 -9.47 4.09
CA GLU A 144 -0.17 -9.87 2.74
C GLU A 144 1.29 -9.54 2.39
N ASP A 145 1.79 -8.33 2.66
CA ASP A 145 3.16 -7.93 2.32
C ASP A 145 4.20 -8.64 3.22
N VAL A 146 3.88 -8.84 4.50
CA VAL A 146 4.75 -9.62 5.41
C VAL A 146 4.86 -11.05 4.91
N LEU A 147 3.73 -11.65 4.56
CA LEU A 147 3.64 -13.02 4.07
C LEU A 147 4.38 -13.17 2.72
N LYS A 148 4.19 -12.22 1.80
CA LYS A 148 4.86 -12.23 0.49
C LYS A 148 6.38 -12.11 0.62
N ASN A 149 6.87 -11.20 1.45
CA ASN A 149 8.32 -11.06 1.66
C ASN A 149 8.92 -12.35 2.24
N PHE A 150 8.23 -12.98 3.20
CA PHE A 150 8.67 -14.24 3.76
C PHE A 150 8.69 -15.36 2.71
N GLU A 151 7.67 -15.43 1.85
CA GLU A 151 7.63 -16.37 0.74
C GLU A 151 8.81 -16.18 -0.24
N GLU A 152 9.15 -14.95 -0.59
CA GLU A 152 10.34 -14.65 -1.41
C GLU A 152 11.64 -15.11 -0.73
N GLU A 153 11.77 -14.92 0.59
CA GLU A 153 12.91 -15.41 1.36
C GLU A 153 12.99 -16.93 1.39
N VAL A 154 11.84 -17.62 1.51
CA VAL A 154 11.75 -19.08 1.41
C VAL A 154 12.18 -19.53 0.02
N LEU A 155 11.70 -18.91 -1.05
CA LEU A 155 12.10 -19.23 -2.43
C LEU A 155 13.61 -19.03 -2.65
N ARG A 156 14.20 -17.97 -2.09
CA ARG A 156 15.67 -17.78 -2.11
C ARG A 156 16.39 -18.89 -1.35
N SER A 157 15.86 -19.32 -0.20
CA SER A 157 16.42 -20.40 0.60
C SER A 157 16.35 -21.76 -0.11
N LEU A 158 15.26 -22.03 -0.84
CA LEU A 158 15.08 -23.25 -1.62
C LEU A 158 16.06 -23.38 -2.79
N LYS A 159 16.60 -22.25 -3.31
CA LYS A 159 17.66 -22.24 -4.31
C LYS A 159 19.04 -22.66 -3.77
N LEU A 160 19.21 -22.73 -2.45
CA LEU A 160 20.45 -23.19 -1.83
C LEU A 160 20.47 -24.71 -1.70
N SER A 161 21.67 -25.28 -1.50
CA SER A 161 21.78 -26.69 -1.15
C SER A 161 21.21 -26.95 0.25
N GLU A 162 20.82 -28.21 0.52
CA GLU A 162 20.43 -28.63 1.87
C GLU A 162 21.56 -28.38 2.88
N SER A 163 22.81 -28.66 2.50
CA SER A 163 23.99 -28.42 3.34
C SER A 163 24.13 -26.95 3.74
N ASP A 164 23.93 -26.03 2.79
CA ASP A 164 24.02 -24.58 3.06
C ASP A 164 22.90 -24.09 3.97
N ARG A 165 21.68 -24.61 3.80
CA ARG A 165 20.58 -24.33 4.73
C ARG A 165 20.89 -24.86 6.12
N GLN A 166 21.43 -26.07 6.24
CA GLN A 166 21.76 -26.68 7.53
C GLN A 166 22.84 -25.89 8.28
N LYS A 167 23.87 -25.39 7.58
CA LYS A 167 24.88 -24.50 8.15
C LYS A 167 24.25 -23.23 8.72
N ARG A 168 23.36 -22.57 7.95
CA ARG A 168 22.64 -21.37 8.41
C ARG A 168 21.77 -21.64 9.63
N LEU A 169 21.05 -22.77 9.64
CA LEU A 169 20.20 -23.20 10.76
C LEU A 169 21.01 -23.45 12.04
N ASN A 170 22.20 -24.04 11.94
CA ASN A 170 23.06 -24.29 13.10
C ASN A 170 23.53 -22.99 13.78
N SER A 171 23.68 -21.91 13.02
CA SER A 171 24.05 -20.58 13.53
C SER A 171 22.86 -19.67 13.86
N ALA A 172 21.63 -20.06 13.52
CA ALA A 172 20.46 -19.20 13.66
C ALA A 172 19.91 -19.18 15.10
N GLU A 173 19.37 -18.03 15.51
CA GLU A 173 18.59 -17.97 16.75
C GLU A 173 17.36 -18.88 16.65
N ARG A 174 17.17 -19.74 17.65
CA ARG A 174 16.04 -20.68 17.69
C ARG A 174 14.71 -20.00 18.00
N LYS A 175 14.75 -18.78 18.54
CA LYS A 175 13.55 -18.00 18.88
C LYS A 175 13.41 -16.89 17.84
N PRO A 176 12.35 -16.88 17.03
CA PRO A 176 12.14 -15.82 16.05
C PRO A 176 11.80 -14.50 16.75
N GLU A 177 12.18 -13.40 16.12
CA GLU A 177 11.74 -12.06 16.50
C GLU A 177 10.21 -11.93 16.32
N LYS A 178 9.55 -11.23 17.25
CA LYS A 178 8.12 -10.95 17.16
C LYS A 178 7.90 -9.66 16.38
N LYS A 179 6.98 -9.68 15.42
CA LYS A 179 6.46 -8.49 14.73
C LYS A 179 4.98 -8.34 14.99
N THR A 180 4.56 -7.16 15.43
CA THR A 180 3.15 -6.80 15.59
C THR A 180 2.68 -6.12 14.31
N VAL A 181 1.51 -6.51 13.82
CA VAL A 181 0.86 -5.89 12.66
C VAL A 181 -0.55 -5.46 13.03
N GLU A 182 -1.00 -4.35 12.47
CA GLU A 182 -2.37 -3.87 12.59
C GLU A 182 -3.19 -4.41 11.42
N VAL A 183 -4.38 -4.96 11.71
CA VAL A 183 -5.25 -5.58 10.70
C VAL A 183 -6.60 -4.89 10.67
N THR A 184 -7.13 -4.68 9.48
CA THR A 184 -8.52 -4.24 9.28
C THR A 184 -9.42 -5.46 9.10
N ILE A 185 -10.50 -5.53 9.88
CA ILE A 185 -11.47 -6.62 9.82
C ILE A 185 -12.84 -6.05 9.46
N TYR A 186 -13.54 -6.71 8.54
CA TYR A 186 -14.93 -6.39 8.22
C TYR A 186 -15.87 -7.18 9.14
N ASN A 187 -16.78 -6.48 9.82
CA ASN A 187 -17.88 -7.09 10.55
C ASN A 187 -18.89 -7.63 9.54
N ARG A 188 -18.83 -8.93 9.28
CA ARG A 188 -19.73 -9.61 8.33
C ARG A 188 -21.09 -9.84 8.96
N ASN A 189 -22.14 -9.79 8.15
CA ASN A 189 -23.48 -10.16 8.53
C ASN A 189 -23.56 -11.67 8.80
N PRO A 190 -23.80 -12.10 10.05
CA PRO A 190 -23.86 -13.51 10.40
C PRO A 190 -24.97 -14.26 9.67
N ASP A 191 -26.09 -13.60 9.33
CA ASP A 191 -27.23 -14.23 8.67
C ASP A 191 -26.89 -14.60 7.21
N VAL A 192 -26.11 -13.75 6.52
CA VAL A 192 -25.60 -14.06 5.17
C VAL A 192 -24.71 -15.30 5.22
N VAL A 193 -23.81 -15.37 6.21
CA VAL A 193 -22.91 -16.52 6.38
C VAL A 193 -23.70 -17.80 6.67
N ALA A 194 -24.67 -17.75 7.59
CA ALA A 194 -25.49 -18.90 7.97
C ALA A 194 -26.30 -19.42 6.78
N GLU A 195 -27.02 -18.54 6.07
CA GLU A 195 -27.86 -18.86 4.92
C GLU A 195 -27.06 -19.52 3.78
N VAL A 196 -25.86 -19.00 3.50
CA VAL A 196 -24.98 -19.54 2.45
C VAL A 196 -24.46 -20.93 2.82
N LEU A 197 -24.09 -21.15 4.09
CA LEU A 197 -23.63 -22.45 4.57
C LEU A 197 -24.76 -23.49 4.58
N GLU A 198 -25.98 -23.09 4.94
CA GLU A 198 -27.15 -23.96 4.92
C GLU A 198 -27.50 -24.38 3.48
N LYS A 199 -27.57 -23.41 2.56
CA LYS A 199 -27.79 -23.66 1.12
C LYS A 199 -26.74 -24.60 0.53
N ALA A 200 -25.49 -24.51 0.98
CA ALA A 200 -24.41 -25.35 0.49
C ALA A 200 -24.53 -26.83 0.90
N LYS A 201 -25.29 -27.15 1.96
CA LYS A 201 -25.49 -28.54 2.45
C LYS A 201 -24.18 -29.31 2.62
N GLY A 202 -23.12 -28.62 3.05
CA GLY A 202 -21.79 -29.20 3.25
C GLY A 202 -21.02 -29.53 1.97
N LEU A 203 -21.44 -29.04 0.80
CA LEU A 203 -20.75 -29.18 -0.47
C LEU A 203 -20.06 -27.86 -0.86
N CYS A 204 -18.83 -27.96 -1.38
CA CYS A 204 -18.11 -26.82 -1.94
C CYS A 204 -18.81 -26.32 -3.21
N GLY A 205 -19.08 -25.02 -3.30
CA GLY A 205 -19.73 -24.39 -4.44
C GLY A 205 -18.89 -24.34 -5.73
N ILE A 206 -17.58 -24.63 -5.66
CA ILE A 206 -16.70 -24.71 -6.84
C ILE A 206 -16.48 -26.17 -7.25
N CYS A 207 -15.87 -26.98 -6.38
CA CYS A 207 -15.48 -28.35 -6.77
C CYS A 207 -16.55 -29.41 -6.52
N GLY A 208 -17.68 -29.04 -5.90
CA GLY A 208 -18.79 -29.96 -5.57
C GLY A 208 -18.46 -31.02 -4.49
N LYS A 209 -17.22 -31.06 -3.99
CA LYS A 209 -16.81 -32.04 -2.97
C LYS A 209 -17.38 -31.68 -1.60
N LYS A 210 -17.61 -32.70 -0.77
CA LYS A 210 -17.99 -32.53 0.63
C LYS A 210 -16.93 -31.73 1.40
N ALA A 211 -17.36 -31.03 2.44
CA ALA A 211 -16.48 -30.41 3.41
C ALA A 211 -15.43 -31.41 3.92
N PRO A 212 -14.17 -30.99 4.13
CA PRO A 212 -13.09 -31.90 4.50
C PRO A 212 -13.25 -32.51 5.90
N PHE A 213 -13.96 -31.82 6.79
CA PHE A 213 -14.24 -32.27 8.16
C PHE A 213 -15.45 -31.52 8.73
N ASN A 214 -15.94 -31.96 9.88
CA ASN A 214 -16.96 -31.27 10.67
C ASN A 214 -16.33 -30.45 11.80
N LYS A 215 -16.85 -29.24 12.03
CA LYS A 215 -16.45 -28.35 13.12
C LYS A 215 -16.60 -29.06 14.47
N ARG A 216 -15.52 -29.10 15.27
CA ARG A 216 -15.55 -29.71 16.61
C ARG A 216 -16.54 -29.02 17.55
N THR A 217 -16.79 -27.73 17.36
CA THR A 217 -17.62 -26.92 18.25
C THR A 217 -19.11 -27.19 18.11
N ASN A 218 -19.60 -27.55 16.92
CA ASN A 218 -21.04 -27.71 16.67
C ASN A 218 -21.40 -28.84 15.70
N GLY A 219 -20.44 -29.65 15.25
CA GLY A 219 -20.65 -30.79 14.37
C GLY A 219 -20.98 -30.44 12.91
N LEU A 220 -21.07 -29.15 12.55
CA LEU A 220 -21.45 -28.74 11.19
C LEU A 220 -20.29 -28.89 10.19
N PRO A 221 -20.56 -29.16 8.90
CA PRO A 221 -19.55 -29.20 7.84
C PRO A 221 -18.66 -27.94 7.82
N TYR A 222 -17.35 -28.10 7.71
CA TYR A 222 -16.41 -26.98 7.62
C TYR A 222 -16.28 -26.47 6.18
N LEU A 223 -16.98 -25.37 5.88
CA LEU A 223 -16.79 -24.56 4.68
C LEU A 223 -16.53 -23.10 5.08
N GLU A 224 -15.86 -22.37 4.20
CA GLU A 224 -15.53 -20.97 4.35
C GLU A 224 -16.38 -20.15 3.36
N VAL A 225 -17.07 -19.11 3.86
CA VAL A 225 -17.86 -18.21 3.01
C VAL A 225 -16.94 -17.16 2.40
N HIS A 226 -16.92 -17.14 1.08
CA HIS A 226 -16.12 -16.28 0.23
C HIS A 226 -16.99 -15.27 -0.51
N HIS A 227 -16.58 -14.01 -0.53
CA HIS A 227 -17.20 -12.98 -1.38
C HIS A 227 -16.58 -12.98 -2.77
N ARG A 228 -17.37 -13.18 -3.82
CA ARG A 228 -16.91 -13.19 -5.23
C ARG A 228 -16.28 -11.84 -5.59
N VAL A 229 -16.97 -10.76 -5.28
CA VAL A 229 -16.39 -9.42 -5.22
C VAL A 229 -15.97 -9.19 -3.77
N GLN A 230 -14.65 -9.16 -3.53
CA GLN A 230 -14.11 -9.00 -2.17
C GLN A 230 -14.60 -7.71 -1.50
N LEU A 231 -14.90 -7.77 -0.20
CA LEU A 231 -15.27 -6.59 0.60
C LEU A 231 -14.20 -5.49 0.55
N SER A 232 -12.92 -5.86 0.52
CA SER A 232 -11.79 -4.93 0.37
C SER A 232 -11.75 -4.19 -0.97
N LYS A 233 -12.51 -4.66 -1.96
CA LYS A 233 -12.68 -4.03 -3.28
C LYS A 233 -14.05 -3.37 -3.44
N GLY A 234 -14.78 -3.17 -2.34
CA GLY A 234 -16.11 -2.57 -2.34
C GLY A 234 -17.25 -3.54 -2.68
N GLY A 235 -17.01 -4.86 -2.58
CA GLY A 235 -18.08 -5.85 -2.72
C GLY A 235 -19.10 -5.76 -1.60
N GLU A 236 -20.35 -6.11 -1.90
CA GLU A 236 -21.44 -6.10 -0.93
C GLU A 236 -21.46 -7.38 -0.09
N ASP A 237 -21.92 -7.28 1.16
CA ASP A 237 -22.08 -8.43 2.05
C ASP A 237 -23.48 -9.03 1.90
N THR A 238 -23.70 -9.71 0.77
CA THR A 238 -25.00 -10.26 0.35
C THR A 238 -24.89 -11.73 -0.04
N ILE A 239 -26.02 -12.45 -0.10
CA ILE A 239 -26.07 -13.87 -0.48
C ILE A 239 -25.61 -14.02 -1.95
N GLU A 240 -26.01 -13.10 -2.82
CA GLU A 240 -25.70 -13.09 -4.24
C GLU A 240 -24.18 -12.97 -4.48
N ASN A 241 -23.50 -12.19 -3.64
CA ASN A 241 -22.06 -12.00 -3.73
C ASN A 241 -21.26 -13.10 -2.99
N THR A 242 -21.90 -14.08 -2.33
CA THR A 242 -21.19 -15.04 -1.46
C THR A 242 -21.34 -16.50 -1.88
N ILE A 243 -20.31 -17.30 -1.59
CA ILE A 243 -20.23 -18.73 -1.91
C ILE A 243 -19.53 -19.51 -0.81
N ALA A 244 -20.04 -20.69 -0.45
CA ALA A 244 -19.38 -21.59 0.48
C ALA A 244 -18.33 -22.46 -0.23
N LEU A 245 -17.07 -22.40 0.21
CA LEU A 245 -15.95 -23.11 -0.40
C LEU A 245 -15.25 -24.02 0.61
N CYS A 246 -14.68 -25.13 0.13
CA CYS A 246 -13.72 -25.87 0.94
C CYS A 246 -12.41 -25.06 1.07
N PRO A 247 -11.59 -25.31 2.10
CA PRO A 247 -10.36 -24.53 2.33
C PRO A 247 -9.42 -24.49 1.12
N ASN A 248 -9.32 -25.59 0.38
CA ASN A 248 -8.46 -25.67 -0.81
C ASN A 248 -8.95 -24.71 -1.91
N CYS A 249 -10.22 -24.83 -2.31
CA CYS A 249 -10.80 -23.96 -3.34
C CYS A 249 -10.83 -22.50 -2.87
N HIS A 250 -11.05 -22.25 -1.58
CA HIS A 250 -11.02 -20.90 -1.04
C HIS A 250 -9.62 -20.28 -1.18
N ARG A 251 -8.56 -21.00 -0.81
CA ARG A 251 -7.18 -20.54 -0.95
C ARG A 251 -6.76 -20.36 -2.41
N GLU A 252 -7.22 -21.24 -3.31
CA GLU A 252 -7.00 -21.12 -4.76
C GLU A 252 -7.53 -19.79 -5.32
N GLN A 253 -8.64 -19.26 -4.79
CA GLN A 253 -9.15 -17.93 -5.20
C GLN A 253 -8.21 -16.77 -4.87
N TYR A 254 -7.29 -16.95 -3.91
CA TYR A 254 -6.33 -15.92 -3.52
C TYR A 254 -4.95 -16.14 -4.13
N TYR A 255 -4.50 -17.40 -4.24
CA TYR A 255 -3.10 -17.73 -4.51
C TYR A 255 -2.83 -18.38 -5.87
N GLY A 256 -3.86 -18.91 -6.55
CA GLY A 256 -3.81 -19.45 -7.92
C GLY A 256 -2.52 -20.16 -8.30
#